data_AF-A0A255Z6V9-F1
#
_entry.id   AF-A0A255Z6V9-F1
#
_cell.length_a   1.000
_cell.length_b   1.000
_cell.length_c   1.000
_cell.angle_alpha   90.00
_cell.angle_beta   90.00
_cell.angle_gamma   90.00
#
_symmetry.space_group_name_H-M   'P 1'
#
loop_
_entity.id
_entity.type
_entity.pdbx_description
1 polymer ?
#
loop_
_entity_poly.entity_id
_entity_poly.type
_entity_poly.pdbx_seq_one_letter_code
_entity_poly.pdbx_strand_id
1 'polypeptide(L)'
;MKKLFIGIVAITTGLGVSAQGDARLRKMDSLMNYFTANNKFMGSLAIREKDRIVFEKAYGYADAESNTKANVNTKYKIGSITKMFTSAIIFQLIEEKKLTLDTKLSKFYPQVKNADNITIGQLLQHKSGIHNYTNDADFGNLLTTPQTKEAMLAKLYAMEPDFEPGSRADYSNSNYLLLGYIIEDITKKPYKDNVATRVAKKAGLKDTYYYTAVNPKRDEAYSYKFDGTRWVKQDEWDESVAGAAGALQSTPADLTKFIKALFDGKIISKASLEEMTKLDAGYGKGILQFPFGERKLLGHNGGIEAFSSVLGYYPKEDVSFSLIQNGDNYDTNDVFIGVLSIYYKLPYIFPNLKTATVDPALLKSYEGTYASPSIPLKVDIKYTDGKLMAQATGQGSFPLNPLSDTEFSFDPAAIKMTFRQNGFTLKQGGMVMEFTREK
;
A
#
# COMPACT_ATOMS: atom_id res chain seq x y z
N MET A 1 13.25 38.62 76.39
CA MET A 1 13.99 38.05 75.23
C MET A 1 13.09 37.05 74.51
N LYS A 2 12.48 37.45 73.39
CA LYS A 2 11.60 36.62 72.55
C LYS A 2 12.46 35.91 71.50
N LYS A 3 12.41 34.57 71.42
CA LYS A 3 13.07 33.79 70.36
C LYS A 3 12.05 33.50 69.25
N LEU A 4 12.40 33.94 68.04
CA LEU A 4 11.62 33.87 66.81
C LEU A 4 11.92 32.54 66.10
N PHE A 5 10.89 31.78 65.74
CA PHE A 5 10.98 30.60 64.88
C PHE A 5 11.13 31.04 63.42
N ILE A 6 12.19 30.60 62.74
CA ILE A 6 12.37 30.75 61.30
C ILE A 6 12.11 29.38 60.66
N GLY A 7 11.01 29.28 59.91
CA GLY A 7 10.68 28.12 59.09
C GLY A 7 11.48 28.14 57.79
N ILE A 8 12.14 27.03 57.48
CA ILE A 8 12.85 26.81 56.23
C ILE A 8 11.84 26.38 55.16
N VAL A 9 11.62 27.24 54.16
CA VAL A 9 10.87 26.91 52.94
C VAL A 9 11.83 26.18 52.01
N ALA A 10 11.58 24.88 51.80
CA ALA A 10 12.25 24.09 50.79
C ALA A 10 11.67 24.43 49.40
N ILE A 11 12.43 25.15 48.59
CA ILE A 11 12.12 25.40 47.18
C ILE A 11 12.53 24.14 46.41
N THR A 12 11.56 23.27 46.11
CA THR A 12 11.74 22.18 45.15
C THR A 12 11.66 22.76 43.74
N THR A 13 12.82 22.98 43.12
CA THR A 13 12.89 23.22 41.67
C THR A 13 12.49 21.95 40.94
N GLY A 14 11.22 21.88 40.53
CA GLY A 14 10.76 20.89 39.57
C GLY A 14 11.49 21.10 38.26
N LEU A 15 12.48 20.24 37.98
CA LEU A 15 12.99 20.03 36.63
C LEU A 15 11.83 19.43 35.82
N GLY A 16 11.03 20.30 35.23
CA GLY A 16 10.15 19.94 34.14
C GLY A 16 11.01 19.38 33.02
N VAL A 17 11.07 18.05 32.93
CA VAL A 17 11.46 17.37 31.70
C VAL A 17 10.42 17.80 30.67
N SER A 18 10.71 18.90 29.97
CA SER A 18 9.98 19.24 28.76
C SER A 18 10.17 18.06 27.83
N ALA A 19 9.08 17.32 27.61
CA ALA A 19 8.99 16.26 26.62
C ALA A 19 9.18 16.90 25.24
N GLN A 20 10.44 17.15 24.85
CA GLN A 20 10.77 17.20 23.43
C GLN A 20 10.37 15.82 22.91
N GLY A 21 9.24 15.74 22.20
CA GLY A 21 8.72 14.49 21.62
C GLY A 21 9.79 13.70 20.85
N ASP A 22 9.50 12.46 20.49
CA ASP A 22 10.44 11.63 19.74
C ASP A 22 10.92 12.37 18.46
N ALA A 23 12.22 12.66 18.38
CA ALA A 23 12.82 13.44 17.29
C ALA A 23 12.62 12.77 15.92
N ARG A 24 12.54 11.44 15.89
CA ARG A 24 12.23 10.67 14.69
C ARG A 24 10.80 10.97 14.23
N LEU A 25 9.83 11.02 15.14
CA LEU A 25 8.43 11.29 14.79
C LEU A 25 8.25 12.72 14.30
N ARG A 26 8.98 13.69 14.86
CA ARG A 26 9.04 15.05 14.31
C ARG A 26 9.63 15.09 12.91
N LYS A 27 10.75 14.40 12.67
CA LYS A 27 11.39 14.36 11.34
C LYS A 27 10.44 13.73 10.30
N MET A 28 9.70 12.69 10.69
CA MET A 28 8.70 12.06 9.86
C MET A 28 7.54 13.01 9.55
N ASP A 29 7.03 13.74 10.54
CA ASP A 29 6.03 14.77 10.32
C ASP A 29 6.52 15.88 9.38
N SER A 30 7.79 16.29 9.50
CA SER A 30 8.41 17.22 8.55
C SER A 30 8.49 16.65 7.13
N LEU A 31 8.77 15.36 6.97
CA LEU A 31 8.77 14.69 5.65
C LEU A 31 7.38 14.72 5.02
N MET A 32 6.34 14.36 5.79
CA MET A 32 4.97 14.34 5.28
C MET A 32 4.47 15.75 4.93
N ASN A 33 4.79 16.75 5.75
CA ASN A 33 4.51 18.15 5.42
C ASN A 33 5.28 18.62 4.17
N TYR A 34 6.54 18.17 4.00
CA TYR A 34 7.32 18.48 2.82
C TYR A 34 6.69 17.92 1.54
N PHE A 35 6.25 16.65 1.54
CA PHE A 35 5.51 16.10 0.41
C PHE A 35 4.20 16.85 0.15
N THR A 36 3.43 17.12 1.20
CA THR A 36 2.13 17.80 1.10
C THR A 36 2.27 19.21 0.52
N ALA A 37 3.24 20.00 1.02
CA ALA A 37 3.50 21.36 0.54
C ALA A 37 3.95 21.43 -0.92
N ASN A 38 4.43 20.30 -1.48
CA ASN A 38 4.84 20.17 -2.88
C ASN A 38 3.80 19.38 -3.71
N ASN A 39 2.56 19.25 -3.23
CA ASN A 39 1.48 18.49 -3.86
C ASN A 39 1.83 17.03 -4.15
N LYS A 40 2.76 16.43 -3.40
CA LYS A 40 3.16 15.02 -3.56
C LYS A 40 2.41 14.06 -2.65
N PHE A 41 1.59 14.58 -1.73
CA PHE A 41 0.84 13.76 -0.80
C PHE A 41 -0.46 14.45 -0.35
N MET A 42 -1.55 13.69 -0.37
CA MET A 42 -2.76 13.90 0.44
C MET A 42 -3.13 12.56 1.04
N GLY A 43 -3.49 12.52 2.31
CA GLY A 43 -3.78 11.26 2.99
C GLY A 43 -3.48 11.26 4.48
N SER A 44 -3.36 10.07 5.05
CA SER A 44 -3.14 9.87 6.48
C SER A 44 -2.13 8.76 6.76
N LEU A 45 -1.44 8.85 7.90
CA LEU A 45 -0.45 7.89 8.38
C LEU A 45 -0.72 7.56 9.85
N ALA A 46 -0.67 6.28 10.20
CA ALA A 46 -0.62 5.81 11.59
C ALA A 46 0.48 4.78 11.82
N ILE A 47 1.09 4.85 13.00
CA ILE A 47 2.06 3.88 13.51
C ILE A 47 1.61 3.43 14.89
N ARG A 48 1.52 2.12 15.05
CA ARG A 48 1.15 1.47 16.31
C ARG A 48 2.31 0.62 16.79
N GLU A 49 2.76 0.88 18.01
CA GLU A 49 3.69 0.04 18.75
C GLU A 49 2.90 -0.72 19.81
N LYS A 50 2.84 -2.05 19.68
CA LYS A 50 2.03 -2.94 20.51
C LYS A 50 0.55 -2.52 20.46
N ASP A 51 0.00 -2.09 21.58
CA ASP A 51 -1.39 -1.64 21.68
C ASP A 51 -1.56 -0.12 21.57
N ARG A 52 -0.47 0.65 21.42
CA ARG A 52 -0.50 2.13 21.45
C ARG A 52 -0.19 2.73 20.08
N ILE A 53 -1.00 3.69 19.67
CA ILE A 53 -0.67 4.56 18.54
C ILE A 53 0.42 5.53 19.01
N VAL A 54 1.57 5.51 18.35
CA VAL A 54 2.69 6.41 18.64
C VAL A 54 2.77 7.58 17.65
N PHE A 55 2.13 7.43 16.48
CA PHE A 55 1.99 8.49 15.50
C PHE A 55 0.68 8.33 14.75
N GLU A 56 -0.06 9.42 14.58
CA GLU A 56 -1.31 9.45 13.80
C GLU A 56 -1.55 10.88 13.33
N LYS A 57 -1.52 11.08 12.01
CA LYS A 57 -1.73 12.39 11.39
C LYS A 57 -2.36 12.26 10.01
N ALA A 58 -3.08 13.32 9.64
CA ALA A 58 -3.65 13.52 8.32
C ALA A 58 -3.05 14.78 7.68
N TYR A 59 -2.96 14.77 6.36
CA TYR A 59 -2.32 15.81 5.56
C TYR A 59 -3.14 16.10 4.30
N GLY A 60 -3.20 17.38 3.92
CA GLY A 60 -3.97 17.81 2.75
C GLY A 60 -5.48 17.78 2.99
N TYR A 61 -6.23 17.34 1.99
CA TYR A 61 -7.69 17.46 1.92
C TYR A 61 -8.37 16.09 1.86
N ALA A 62 -9.50 15.98 2.55
CA ALA A 62 -10.47 14.91 2.30
C ALA A 62 -11.34 15.26 1.09
N ASP A 63 -11.65 16.55 0.93
CA ASP A 63 -12.30 17.11 -0.24
C ASP A 63 -11.62 18.45 -0.62
N ALA A 64 -10.89 18.43 -1.73
CA ALA A 64 -10.15 19.59 -2.22
C ALA A 64 -11.05 20.65 -2.87
N GLU A 65 -12.23 20.27 -3.39
CA GLU A 65 -13.15 21.22 -4.05
C GLU A 65 -13.82 22.12 -3.00
N SER A 66 -14.17 21.56 -1.84
CA SER A 66 -14.73 22.31 -0.71
C SER A 66 -13.69 22.82 0.30
N ASN A 67 -12.39 22.59 0.05
CA ASN A 67 -11.30 22.87 0.99
C ASN A 67 -11.44 22.18 2.36
N THR A 68 -12.13 21.05 2.42
CA THR A 68 -12.27 20.25 3.64
C THR A 68 -10.97 19.50 3.93
N LYS A 69 -10.27 19.91 4.99
CA LYS A 69 -9.01 19.28 5.42
C LYS A 69 -9.24 17.85 5.89
N ALA A 70 -8.30 16.97 5.55
CA ALA A 70 -8.26 15.63 6.14
C ALA A 70 -7.94 15.72 7.64
N ASN A 71 -8.51 14.81 8.42
CA ASN A 71 -8.26 14.65 9.84
C ASN A 71 -8.07 13.16 10.18
N VAL A 72 -7.73 12.85 11.44
CA VAL A 72 -7.42 11.45 11.85
C VAL A 72 -8.60 10.48 11.71
N ASN A 73 -9.83 11.00 11.67
CA ASN A 73 -11.04 10.22 11.44
C ASN A 73 -11.39 10.12 9.95
N THR A 74 -10.60 10.71 9.05
CA THR A 74 -10.88 10.63 7.62
C THR A 74 -10.76 9.19 7.13
N LYS A 75 -11.84 8.72 6.50
CA LYS A 75 -11.97 7.39 5.89
C LYS A 75 -11.60 7.45 4.42
N TYR A 76 -10.86 6.44 3.99
CA TYR A 76 -10.35 6.30 2.63
C TYR A 76 -10.67 4.91 2.11
N LYS A 77 -10.97 4.77 0.80
CA LYS A 77 -11.08 3.45 0.17
C LYS A 77 -9.70 2.77 0.23
N ILE A 78 -9.64 1.53 0.71
CA ILE A 78 -8.37 0.82 0.98
C ILE A 78 -8.00 -0.19 -0.11
N GLY A 79 -8.84 -0.33 -1.13
CA GLY A 79 -8.65 -1.28 -2.22
C GLY A 79 -8.29 -2.68 -1.69
N SER A 80 -7.23 -3.26 -2.24
CA SER A 80 -6.85 -4.66 -2.05
C SER A 80 -6.45 -5.07 -0.63
N ILE A 81 -6.26 -4.13 0.31
CA ILE A 81 -6.18 -4.48 1.75
C ILE A 81 -7.46 -5.23 2.20
N THR A 82 -8.60 -4.99 1.53
CA THR A 82 -9.85 -5.75 1.69
C THR A 82 -9.65 -7.26 1.65
N LYS A 83 -8.71 -7.78 0.86
CA LYS A 83 -8.43 -9.22 0.73
C LYS A 83 -8.00 -9.87 2.04
N MET A 84 -7.36 -9.12 2.94
CA MET A 84 -7.04 -9.60 4.29
C MET A 84 -8.32 -9.87 5.10
N PHE A 85 -9.34 -9.00 4.98
CA PHE A 85 -10.62 -9.17 5.66
C PHE A 85 -11.40 -10.35 5.10
N THR A 86 -11.44 -10.49 3.77
CA THR A 86 -12.07 -11.65 3.11
C THR A 86 -11.42 -12.96 3.54
N SER A 87 -10.08 -13.01 3.54
CA SER A 87 -9.33 -14.19 3.96
C SER A 87 -9.60 -14.55 5.41
N ALA A 88 -9.62 -13.56 6.32
CA ALA A 88 -9.95 -13.80 7.72
C ALA A 88 -11.36 -14.40 7.88
N ILE A 89 -12.36 -13.93 7.10
CA ILE A 89 -13.71 -14.50 7.13
C ILE A 89 -13.72 -15.94 6.58
N ILE A 90 -13.01 -16.22 5.49
CA ILE A 90 -12.87 -17.58 4.95
C ILE A 90 -12.24 -18.52 5.99
N PHE A 91 -11.20 -18.08 6.70
CA PHE A 91 -10.60 -18.85 7.78
C PHE A 91 -11.54 -19.06 8.97
N GLN A 92 -12.36 -18.07 9.35
CA GLN A 92 -13.41 -18.30 10.35
C GLN A 92 -14.42 -19.37 9.88
N LEU A 93 -14.80 -19.37 8.59
CA LEU A 93 -15.69 -20.39 8.06
C LEU A 93 -15.04 -21.79 8.00
N ILE A 94 -13.72 -21.86 7.85
CA ILE A 94 -12.94 -23.11 7.98
C ILE A 94 -12.94 -23.58 9.45
N GLU A 95 -12.73 -22.68 10.40
CA GLU A 95 -12.80 -22.98 11.84
C GLU A 95 -14.20 -23.46 12.25
N GLU A 96 -15.24 -22.89 11.62
CA GLU A 96 -16.64 -23.31 11.74
C GLU A 96 -16.97 -24.61 10.98
N LYS A 97 -15.98 -25.24 10.34
CA LYS A 97 -16.09 -26.47 9.53
C LYS A 97 -17.09 -26.38 8.38
N LYS A 98 -17.35 -25.17 7.86
CA LYS A 98 -18.26 -24.93 6.72
C LYS A 98 -17.61 -25.23 5.38
N LEU A 99 -16.29 -25.09 5.32
CA LEU A 99 -15.44 -25.45 4.19
C LEU A 99 -14.03 -25.79 4.70
N THR A 100 -13.17 -26.20 3.77
CA THR A 100 -11.74 -26.45 3.98
C THR A 100 -10.94 -25.77 2.89
N LEU A 101 -9.62 -25.66 3.04
CA LEU A 101 -8.75 -25.17 1.97
C LEU A 101 -8.86 -26.02 0.70
N ASP A 102 -9.08 -27.34 0.84
CA ASP A 102 -9.22 -28.28 -0.28
C ASP A 102 -10.62 -28.33 -0.89
N THR A 103 -11.59 -27.62 -0.32
CA THR A 103 -12.93 -27.54 -0.89
C THR A 103 -12.84 -27.03 -2.33
N LYS A 104 -13.45 -27.77 -3.27
CA LYS A 104 -13.44 -27.41 -4.69
C LYS A 104 -14.36 -26.23 -4.98
N LEU A 105 -13.97 -25.39 -5.93
CA LEU A 105 -14.78 -24.27 -6.40
C LEU A 105 -16.10 -24.74 -7.01
N SER A 106 -16.11 -25.92 -7.65
CA SER A 106 -17.30 -26.50 -8.28
C SER A 106 -18.44 -26.80 -7.30
N LYS A 107 -18.16 -26.89 -5.99
CA LYS A 107 -19.20 -26.96 -4.96
C LYS A 107 -20.11 -25.72 -4.95
N PHE A 108 -19.58 -24.56 -5.35
CA PHE A 108 -20.30 -23.29 -5.33
C PHE A 108 -20.59 -22.79 -6.75
N TYR A 109 -19.59 -22.81 -7.62
CA TYR A 109 -19.67 -22.27 -8.98
C TYR A 109 -19.13 -23.26 -10.01
N PRO A 110 -19.86 -24.35 -10.30
CA PRO A 110 -19.41 -25.39 -11.24
C PRO A 110 -19.28 -24.91 -12.69
N GLN A 111 -19.86 -23.75 -13.02
CA GLN A 111 -19.77 -23.15 -14.36
C GLN A 111 -18.47 -22.39 -14.60
N VAL A 112 -17.67 -22.11 -13.57
CA VAL A 112 -16.31 -21.57 -13.76
C VAL A 112 -15.46 -22.65 -14.44
N LYS A 113 -14.76 -22.30 -15.52
CA LYS A 113 -13.85 -23.23 -16.18
C LYS A 113 -12.80 -23.74 -15.20
N ASN A 114 -12.53 -25.05 -15.24
CA ASN A 114 -11.63 -25.75 -14.30
C ASN A 114 -12.08 -25.75 -12.81
N ALA A 115 -13.34 -25.44 -12.49
CA ALA A 115 -13.82 -25.37 -11.10
C ALA A 115 -13.59 -26.63 -10.26
N ASP A 116 -13.59 -27.83 -10.87
CA ASP A 116 -13.30 -29.09 -10.18
C ASP A 116 -11.83 -29.24 -9.76
N ASN A 117 -10.93 -28.52 -10.44
CA ASN A 117 -9.50 -28.54 -10.17
C ASN A 117 -9.08 -27.41 -9.23
N ILE A 118 -9.87 -26.35 -9.12
CA ILE A 118 -9.59 -25.17 -8.29
C ILE A 118 -10.10 -25.39 -6.85
N THR A 119 -9.25 -25.10 -5.87
CA THR A 119 -9.55 -25.16 -4.43
C THR A 119 -9.70 -23.76 -3.82
N ILE A 120 -10.35 -23.66 -2.66
CA ILE A 120 -10.40 -22.41 -1.87
C ILE A 120 -8.99 -21.92 -1.54
N GLY A 121 -8.07 -22.83 -1.19
CA GLY A 121 -6.67 -22.50 -0.93
C GLY A 121 -5.99 -21.84 -2.14
N GLN A 122 -6.22 -22.36 -3.35
CA GLN A 122 -5.70 -21.77 -4.58
C GLN A 122 -6.32 -20.41 -4.90
N LEU A 123 -7.62 -20.20 -4.63
CA LEU A 123 -8.22 -18.86 -4.78
C LEU A 123 -7.53 -17.84 -3.87
N LEU A 124 -7.41 -18.16 -2.57
CA LEU A 124 -6.79 -17.30 -1.57
C LEU A 124 -5.32 -16.96 -1.90
N GLN A 125 -4.60 -17.91 -2.50
CA GLN A 125 -3.17 -17.79 -2.81
C GLN A 125 -2.89 -17.42 -4.28
N HIS A 126 -3.91 -16.97 -5.03
CA HIS A 126 -3.73 -16.51 -6.41
C HIS A 126 -3.21 -17.59 -7.39
N LYS A 127 -3.57 -18.86 -7.17
CA LYS A 127 -3.15 -20.01 -7.99
C LYS A 127 -4.29 -20.68 -8.77
N SER A 128 -5.39 -19.97 -8.99
CA SER A 128 -6.59 -20.53 -9.61
C SER A 128 -6.50 -20.65 -11.14
N GLY A 129 -5.72 -19.79 -11.80
CA GLY A 129 -5.77 -19.65 -13.26
C GLY A 129 -6.97 -18.88 -13.80
N ILE A 130 -7.89 -18.42 -12.94
CA ILE A 130 -9.08 -17.66 -13.36
C ILE A 130 -8.64 -16.28 -13.83
N HIS A 131 -9.05 -15.92 -15.05
CA HIS A 131 -8.79 -14.61 -15.63
C HIS A 131 -9.20 -13.50 -14.68
N ASN A 132 -8.33 -12.50 -14.52
CA ASN A 132 -8.61 -11.36 -13.68
C ASN A 132 -9.51 -10.37 -14.43
N TYR A 133 -10.79 -10.24 -14.06
CA TYR A 133 -11.75 -9.39 -14.77
C TYR A 133 -11.34 -7.91 -14.86
N THR A 134 -10.42 -7.45 -14.00
CA THR A 134 -9.88 -6.07 -14.06
C THR A 134 -8.82 -5.89 -15.16
N ASN A 135 -8.37 -6.98 -15.79
CA ASN A 135 -7.46 -6.97 -16.94
C ASN A 135 -8.23 -6.96 -18.27
N ASP A 136 -9.56 -7.15 -18.26
CA ASP A 136 -10.38 -7.07 -19.46
C ASP A 136 -10.33 -5.67 -20.07
N ALA A 137 -10.27 -5.60 -21.39
CA ALA A 137 -10.26 -4.33 -22.12
C ALA A 137 -11.53 -3.48 -21.87
N ASP A 138 -12.66 -4.11 -21.55
CA ASP A 138 -13.94 -3.45 -21.27
C ASP A 138 -14.16 -3.14 -19.78
N PHE A 139 -13.20 -3.43 -18.90
CA PHE A 139 -13.32 -3.22 -17.46
C PHE A 139 -13.71 -1.77 -17.11
N GLY A 140 -13.21 -0.80 -17.87
CA GLY A 140 -13.54 0.63 -17.73
C GLY A 140 -15.04 0.92 -17.79
N ASN A 141 -15.82 0.11 -18.53
CA ASN A 141 -17.26 0.30 -18.67
C ASN A 141 -18.04 -0.12 -17.41
N LEU A 142 -17.44 -0.91 -16.53
CA LEU A 142 -18.08 -1.39 -15.31
C LEU A 142 -17.94 -0.39 -14.17
N LEU A 143 -16.89 0.43 -14.17
CA LEU A 143 -16.40 1.13 -12.98
C LEU A 143 -17.48 1.92 -12.23
N THR A 144 -18.36 2.62 -12.95
CA THR A 144 -19.36 3.53 -12.37
C THR A 144 -20.78 2.97 -12.43
N THR A 145 -20.96 1.72 -12.86
CA THR A 145 -22.27 1.10 -13.05
C THR A 145 -22.48 -0.03 -12.05
N PRO A 146 -23.57 -0.03 -11.26
CA PRO A 146 -23.89 -1.11 -10.35
C PRO A 146 -23.94 -2.47 -11.04
N GLN A 147 -23.25 -3.45 -10.47
CA GLN A 147 -23.21 -4.84 -10.93
C GLN A 147 -23.95 -5.74 -9.95
N THR A 148 -24.73 -6.68 -10.49
CA THR A 148 -25.29 -7.76 -9.69
C THR A 148 -24.31 -8.92 -9.58
N LYS A 149 -24.47 -9.76 -8.55
CA LYS A 149 -23.72 -11.02 -8.42
C LYS A 149 -23.88 -11.89 -9.67
N GLU A 150 -25.09 -11.97 -10.21
CA GLU A 150 -25.42 -12.78 -11.38
C GLU A 150 -24.70 -12.26 -12.63
N ALA A 151 -24.64 -10.94 -12.82
CA ALA A 151 -23.94 -10.33 -13.95
C ALA A 151 -22.43 -10.58 -13.89
N MET A 152 -21.83 -10.40 -12.71
CA MET A 152 -20.39 -10.66 -12.51
C MET A 152 -20.06 -12.14 -12.67
N LEU A 153 -20.89 -13.05 -12.15
CA LEU A 153 -20.72 -14.49 -12.34
C LEU A 153 -20.83 -14.87 -13.82
N ALA A 154 -21.81 -14.33 -14.56
CA ALA A 154 -21.95 -14.58 -15.98
C ALA A 154 -20.70 -14.16 -16.77
N LYS A 155 -20.10 -13.00 -16.44
CA LYS A 155 -18.82 -12.56 -17.02
C LYS A 155 -17.68 -13.53 -16.69
N LEU A 156 -17.54 -13.92 -15.43
CA LEU A 156 -16.51 -14.87 -14.99
C LEU A 156 -16.66 -16.27 -15.62
N TYR A 157 -17.88 -16.73 -15.89
CA TYR A 157 -18.13 -18.02 -16.54
C TYR A 157 -17.73 -18.00 -18.03
N ALA A 158 -17.80 -16.84 -18.67
CA ALA A 158 -17.46 -16.69 -20.08
C ALA A 158 -15.94 -16.65 -20.33
N MET A 159 -15.14 -16.24 -19.34
CA MET A 159 -13.68 -16.07 -19.47
C MET A 159 -12.94 -17.40 -19.72
N GLU A 160 -11.88 -17.35 -20.53
CA GLU A 160 -10.91 -18.46 -20.61
C GLU A 160 -9.92 -18.40 -19.43
N PRO A 161 -9.42 -19.54 -18.92
CA PRO A 161 -8.36 -19.54 -17.92
C PRO A 161 -7.04 -18.99 -18.50
N ASP A 162 -6.28 -18.24 -17.69
CA ASP A 162 -4.97 -17.72 -18.08
C ASP A 162 -3.86 -18.79 -17.96
N PHE A 163 -4.08 -19.82 -17.12
CA PHE A 163 -3.16 -20.93 -16.89
C PHE A 163 -3.85 -22.07 -16.13
N GLU A 164 -3.21 -23.24 -16.08
CA GLU A 164 -3.71 -24.40 -15.33
C GLU A 164 -3.68 -24.16 -13.81
N PRO A 165 -4.74 -24.50 -13.05
CA PRO A 165 -4.78 -24.32 -11.60
C PRO A 165 -3.58 -24.93 -10.89
N GLY A 166 -2.91 -24.15 -10.03
CA GLY A 166 -1.76 -24.58 -9.25
C GLY A 166 -0.40 -24.53 -9.98
N SER A 167 -0.37 -24.34 -11.31
CA SER A 167 0.88 -24.32 -12.09
C SER A 167 1.77 -23.11 -11.79
N ARG A 168 1.17 -21.95 -11.49
CA ARG A 168 1.85 -20.73 -11.04
C ARG A 168 0.93 -19.91 -10.14
N ALA A 169 1.46 -18.83 -9.58
CA ALA A 169 0.66 -17.80 -8.92
C ALA A 169 0.60 -16.56 -9.81
N ASP A 170 -0.58 -15.97 -9.94
CA ASP A 170 -0.81 -14.70 -10.63
C ASP A 170 -1.96 -13.94 -9.98
N TYR A 171 -1.74 -12.67 -9.69
CA TYR A 171 -2.69 -11.86 -8.92
C TYR A 171 -4.03 -11.74 -9.67
N SER A 172 -5.13 -12.02 -8.97
CA SER A 172 -6.47 -12.01 -9.57
C SER A 172 -7.52 -11.50 -8.59
N ASN A 173 -8.22 -10.43 -8.97
CA ASN A 173 -9.36 -9.90 -8.23
C ASN A 173 -10.57 -10.83 -8.35
N SER A 174 -10.71 -11.56 -9.46
CA SER A 174 -11.76 -12.57 -9.67
C SER A 174 -11.78 -13.60 -8.54
N ASN A 175 -10.61 -14.03 -8.06
CA ASN A 175 -10.52 -15.00 -6.95
C ASN A 175 -11.20 -14.48 -5.69
N TYR A 176 -10.93 -13.23 -5.33
CA TYR A 176 -11.46 -12.63 -4.11
C TYR A 176 -12.91 -12.20 -4.24
N LEU A 177 -13.35 -11.83 -5.45
CA LEU A 177 -14.76 -11.61 -5.74
C LEU A 177 -15.57 -12.91 -5.53
N LEU A 178 -15.10 -14.04 -6.08
CA LEU A 178 -15.72 -15.35 -5.87
C LEU A 178 -15.69 -15.77 -4.40
N LEU A 179 -14.59 -15.55 -3.67
CA LEU A 179 -14.53 -15.82 -2.22
C LEU A 179 -15.56 -14.98 -1.45
N GLY A 180 -15.79 -13.72 -1.84
CA GLY A 180 -16.86 -12.88 -1.34
C GLY A 180 -18.23 -13.52 -1.52
N TYR A 181 -18.54 -13.95 -2.74
CA TYR A 181 -19.82 -14.61 -3.03
C TYR A 181 -19.98 -15.95 -2.30
N ILE A 182 -18.90 -16.72 -2.08
CA ILE A 182 -18.91 -17.95 -1.27
C ILE A 182 -19.25 -17.63 0.18
N ILE A 183 -18.69 -16.56 0.75
CA ILE A 183 -19.03 -16.09 2.09
C ILE A 183 -20.53 -15.81 2.17
N GLU A 184 -21.09 -15.09 1.21
CA GLU A 184 -22.52 -14.78 1.18
C GLU A 184 -23.37 -16.05 1.04
N ASP A 185 -22.97 -16.99 0.19
CA ASP A 185 -23.70 -18.23 -0.05
C ASP A 185 -23.72 -19.16 1.17
N ILE A 186 -22.65 -19.20 1.94
CA ILE A 186 -22.56 -20.00 3.16
C ILE A 186 -23.32 -19.34 4.31
N THR A 187 -23.17 -18.02 4.45
CA THR A 187 -23.69 -17.29 5.62
C THR A 187 -25.10 -16.77 5.44
N LYS A 188 -25.59 -16.72 4.19
CA LYS A 188 -26.86 -16.11 3.77
C LYS A 188 -26.97 -14.64 4.22
N LYS A 189 -25.84 -13.94 4.28
CA LYS A 189 -25.73 -12.54 4.66
C LYS A 189 -24.89 -11.79 3.63
N PRO A 190 -25.22 -10.53 3.32
CA PRO A 190 -24.37 -9.69 2.49
C PRO A 190 -22.93 -9.62 2.99
N TYR A 191 -21.97 -9.44 2.08
CA TYR A 191 -20.56 -9.36 2.43
C TYR A 191 -20.26 -8.25 3.45
N LYS A 192 -20.91 -7.08 3.29
CA LYS A 192 -20.81 -5.95 4.24
C LYS A 192 -21.16 -6.35 5.68
N ASP A 193 -22.17 -7.20 5.87
CA ASP A 193 -22.63 -7.64 7.20
C ASP A 193 -21.66 -8.66 7.79
N ASN A 194 -21.06 -9.51 6.95
CA ASN A 194 -19.99 -10.39 7.37
C ASN A 194 -18.78 -9.59 7.85
N VAL A 195 -18.30 -8.61 7.09
CA VAL A 195 -17.18 -7.75 7.52
C VAL A 195 -17.50 -7.05 8.85
N ALA A 196 -18.67 -6.44 8.95
CA ALA A 196 -19.10 -5.71 10.15
C ALA A 196 -19.14 -6.61 11.39
N THR A 197 -19.75 -7.79 11.29
CA THR A 197 -19.99 -8.66 12.46
C THR A 197 -18.84 -9.59 12.78
N ARG A 198 -18.18 -10.14 11.76
CA ARG A 198 -17.14 -11.17 11.91
C ARG A 198 -15.75 -10.59 12.14
N VAL A 199 -15.49 -9.37 11.66
CA VAL A 199 -14.17 -8.75 11.72
C VAL A 199 -14.20 -7.42 12.47
N ALA A 200 -14.89 -6.41 11.94
CA ALA A 200 -14.84 -5.05 12.46
C ALA A 200 -15.29 -4.97 13.93
N LYS A 201 -16.43 -5.56 14.27
CA LYS A 201 -16.92 -5.61 15.66
C LYS A 201 -15.97 -6.36 16.59
N LYS A 202 -15.41 -7.51 16.17
CA LYS A 202 -14.49 -8.31 17.00
C LYS A 202 -13.18 -7.57 17.29
N ALA A 203 -12.64 -6.87 16.29
CA ALA A 203 -11.41 -6.09 16.44
C ALA A 203 -11.66 -4.65 16.94
N GLY A 204 -12.93 -4.26 17.12
CA GLY A 204 -13.32 -2.93 17.57
C GLY A 204 -12.94 -1.82 16.58
N LEU A 205 -13.07 -2.09 15.28
CA LEU A 205 -12.80 -1.15 14.19
C LEU A 205 -14.04 -0.30 13.95
N LYS A 206 -13.99 0.98 14.32
CA LYS A 206 -15.17 1.86 14.33
C LYS A 206 -15.42 2.54 12.99
N ASP A 207 -14.35 2.73 12.22
CA ASP A 207 -14.33 3.50 10.98
C ASP A 207 -13.98 2.60 9.78
N THR A 208 -14.10 1.28 9.94
CA THR A 208 -13.87 0.29 8.88
C THR A 208 -15.16 -0.37 8.45
N TYR A 209 -15.57 -0.12 7.20
CA TYR A 209 -16.80 -0.67 6.63
C TYR A 209 -16.75 -0.70 5.10
N TYR A 210 -17.75 -1.36 4.53
CA TYR A 210 -17.96 -1.42 3.08
C TYR A 210 -18.36 -0.05 2.57
N TYR A 211 -17.64 0.50 1.58
CA TYR A 211 -17.94 1.84 1.08
C TYR A 211 -19.22 1.85 0.22
N THR A 212 -19.79 3.04 0.09
CA THR A 212 -20.79 3.42 -0.93
C THR A 212 -20.29 4.70 -1.60
N ALA A 213 -21.15 5.41 -2.33
CA ALA A 213 -20.85 6.79 -2.73
C ALA A 213 -20.36 7.62 -1.53
N VAL A 214 -19.26 8.35 -1.73
CA VAL A 214 -18.59 9.13 -0.68
C VAL A 214 -19.54 10.15 -0.06
N ASN A 215 -19.59 10.15 1.27
CA ASN A 215 -20.34 11.10 2.08
C ASN A 215 -19.36 11.94 2.94
N PRO A 216 -19.02 13.17 2.51
CA PRO A 216 -18.10 14.04 3.24
C PRO A 216 -18.54 14.35 4.68
N LYS A 217 -19.84 14.29 4.99
CA LYS A 217 -20.36 14.49 6.36
C LYS A 217 -19.96 13.38 7.33
N ARG A 218 -19.42 12.27 6.82
CA ARG A 218 -18.91 11.14 7.60
C ARG A 218 -17.38 11.07 7.61
N ASP A 219 -16.71 12.17 7.26
CA ASP A 219 -15.26 12.25 7.07
C ASP A 219 -14.77 11.28 5.97
N GLU A 220 -15.57 11.02 4.94
CA GLU A 220 -15.14 10.17 3.81
C GLU A 220 -14.45 11.04 2.75
N ALA A 221 -13.26 10.62 2.33
CA ALA A 221 -12.47 11.36 1.36
C ALA A 221 -12.85 11.00 -0.08
N TYR A 222 -12.72 11.96 -0.99
CA TYR A 222 -12.65 11.71 -2.44
C TYR A 222 -11.20 11.41 -2.85
N SER A 223 -11.01 10.79 -4.02
CA SER A 223 -9.71 10.57 -4.64
C SER A 223 -9.39 11.61 -5.72
N TYR A 224 -8.10 11.90 -5.90
CA TYR A 224 -7.63 12.95 -6.79
C TYR A 224 -6.38 12.53 -7.57
N LYS A 225 -6.25 13.00 -8.82
CA LYS A 225 -4.99 13.01 -9.57
C LYS A 225 -4.49 14.45 -9.68
N PHE A 226 -3.18 14.66 -9.60
CA PHE A 226 -2.62 15.98 -9.82
C PHE A 226 -2.36 16.21 -11.32
N ASP A 227 -2.89 17.30 -11.88
CA ASP A 227 -2.74 17.62 -13.32
C ASP A 227 -1.49 18.45 -13.64
N GLY A 228 -0.64 18.69 -12.65
CA GLY A 228 0.51 19.61 -12.73
C GLY A 228 0.24 20.96 -12.08
N THR A 229 -1.02 21.34 -11.89
CA THR A 229 -1.44 22.62 -11.30
C THR A 229 -2.33 22.46 -10.08
N ARG A 230 -3.25 21.49 -10.11
CA ARG A 230 -4.25 21.27 -9.04
C ARG A 230 -4.62 19.80 -8.92
N TRP A 231 -5.26 19.49 -7.81
CA TRP A 231 -5.88 18.19 -7.56
C TRP A 231 -7.23 18.10 -8.29
N VAL A 232 -7.35 17.13 -9.21
CA VAL A 232 -8.56 16.87 -10.00
C VAL A 232 -9.25 15.62 -9.46
N LYS A 233 -10.49 15.79 -8.99
CA LYS A 233 -11.30 14.71 -8.45
C LYS A 233 -11.50 13.61 -9.49
N GLN A 234 -11.41 12.36 -9.07
CA GLN A 234 -11.65 11.20 -9.94
C GLN A 234 -13.06 10.67 -9.75
N ASP A 235 -13.56 9.98 -10.78
CA ASP A 235 -14.84 9.29 -10.70
C ASP A 235 -14.77 8.15 -9.68
N GLU A 236 -15.86 7.99 -8.93
CA GLU A 236 -15.98 6.94 -7.94
C GLU A 236 -16.31 5.61 -8.59
N TRP A 237 -15.64 4.54 -8.16
CA TRP A 237 -16.05 3.20 -8.51
C TRP A 237 -17.29 2.81 -7.70
N ASP A 238 -18.26 2.19 -8.37
CA ASP A 238 -19.37 1.50 -7.72
C ASP A 238 -18.82 0.34 -6.86
N GLU A 239 -19.32 0.23 -5.63
CA GLU A 239 -18.80 -0.73 -4.66
C GLU A 239 -19.00 -2.19 -5.08
N SER A 240 -19.98 -2.48 -5.93
CA SER A 240 -20.25 -3.83 -6.41
C SER A 240 -19.18 -4.35 -7.37
N VAL A 241 -18.48 -3.44 -8.08
CA VAL A 241 -17.42 -3.78 -9.04
C VAL A 241 -16.19 -4.29 -8.31
N ALA A 242 -15.79 -3.64 -7.21
CA ALA A 242 -14.62 -4.04 -6.42
C ALA A 242 -14.96 -5.18 -5.44
N GLY A 243 -16.18 -5.21 -4.89
CA GLY A 243 -16.66 -6.31 -4.08
C GLY A 243 -15.75 -6.70 -2.90
N ALA A 244 -15.72 -7.99 -2.60
CA ALA A 244 -14.79 -8.55 -1.62
C ALA A 244 -13.31 -8.50 -2.06
N ALA A 245 -12.99 -8.03 -3.27
CA ALA A 245 -11.60 -7.83 -3.67
C ALA A 245 -11.06 -6.45 -3.26
N GLY A 246 -11.91 -5.44 -3.07
CA GLY A 246 -11.44 -4.06 -2.86
C GLY A 246 -12.39 -3.04 -2.23
N ALA A 247 -13.62 -3.40 -1.89
CA ALA A 247 -14.67 -2.43 -1.58
C ALA A 247 -14.77 -1.97 -0.11
N LEU A 248 -13.70 -2.08 0.68
CA LEU A 248 -13.67 -1.52 2.03
C LEU A 248 -13.08 -0.11 2.05
N GLN A 249 -13.50 0.66 3.04
CA GLN A 249 -12.84 1.89 3.48
C GLN A 249 -12.46 1.78 4.96
N SER A 250 -11.45 2.54 5.37
CA SER A 250 -10.92 2.53 6.74
C SER A 250 -10.13 3.81 7.04
N THR A 251 -9.63 3.91 8.28
CA THR A 251 -8.58 4.84 8.69
C THR A 251 -7.27 4.09 8.92
N PRO A 252 -6.09 4.73 8.84
CA PRO A 252 -4.83 4.07 9.17
C PRO A 252 -4.79 3.52 10.61
N ALA A 253 -5.43 4.19 11.56
CA ALA A 253 -5.51 3.74 12.95
C ALA A 253 -6.32 2.45 13.11
N ASP A 254 -7.43 2.32 12.38
CA ASP A 254 -8.21 1.09 12.36
C ASP A 254 -7.45 -0.03 11.62
N LEU A 255 -6.76 0.25 10.51
CA LEU A 255 -5.96 -0.77 9.81
C LEU A 255 -4.82 -1.32 10.67
N THR A 256 -4.09 -0.46 11.37
CA THR A 256 -3.04 -0.91 12.31
C THR A 256 -3.62 -1.72 13.47
N LYS A 257 -4.84 -1.41 13.91
CA LYS A 257 -5.58 -2.17 14.93
C LYS A 257 -6.07 -3.52 14.41
N PHE A 258 -6.57 -3.55 13.18
CA PHE A 258 -7.02 -4.77 12.49
C PHE A 258 -5.89 -5.79 12.40
N ILE A 259 -4.74 -5.39 11.86
CA ILE A 259 -3.62 -6.33 11.69
C ILE A 259 -3.08 -6.81 13.03
N LYS A 260 -3.02 -5.95 14.06
CA LYS A 260 -2.65 -6.36 15.42
C LYS A 260 -3.65 -7.38 15.98
N ALA A 261 -4.96 -7.14 15.85
CA ALA A 261 -5.99 -8.06 16.31
C ALA A 261 -5.96 -9.40 15.54
N LEU A 262 -5.64 -9.37 14.26
CA LEU A 262 -5.44 -10.57 13.44
C LEU A 262 -4.27 -11.40 13.98
N PHE A 263 -3.11 -10.77 14.19
CA PHE A 263 -1.90 -11.45 14.66
C PHE A 263 -1.94 -11.87 16.14
N ASP A 264 -2.76 -11.20 16.95
CA ASP A 264 -3.06 -11.61 18.33
C ASP A 264 -3.96 -12.85 18.42
N GLY A 265 -4.53 -13.29 17.30
CA GLY A 265 -5.49 -14.40 17.26
C GLY A 265 -6.90 -14.01 17.74
N LYS A 266 -7.26 -12.72 17.73
CA LYS A 266 -8.59 -12.24 18.14
C LYS A 266 -9.65 -12.43 17.05
N ILE A 267 -9.23 -12.52 15.79
CA ILE A 267 -10.12 -12.63 14.62
C ILE A 267 -10.22 -14.08 14.14
N ILE A 268 -9.07 -14.77 14.04
CA ILE A 268 -8.92 -16.18 13.69
C ILE A 268 -7.93 -16.82 14.67
N SER A 269 -7.92 -18.15 14.78
CA SER A 269 -6.95 -18.87 15.60
C SER A 269 -5.51 -18.70 15.09
N LYS A 270 -4.54 -18.95 15.97
CA LYS A 270 -3.10 -18.93 15.60
C LYS A 270 -2.75 -19.94 14.50
N ALA A 271 -3.36 -21.13 14.52
CA ALA A 271 -3.17 -22.14 13.48
C ALA A 271 -3.67 -21.65 12.11
N SER A 272 -4.85 -21.02 12.06
CA SER A 272 -5.35 -20.39 10.84
C SER A 272 -4.46 -19.24 10.37
N LEU A 273 -3.91 -18.44 11.30
CA LEU A 273 -3.00 -17.36 10.98
C LEU A 273 -1.67 -17.87 10.39
N GLU A 274 -1.13 -18.96 10.93
CA GLU A 274 0.06 -19.63 10.38
C GLU A 274 -0.19 -20.07 8.93
N GLU A 275 -1.35 -20.69 8.66
CA GLU A 275 -1.75 -21.04 7.30
C GLU A 275 -2.01 -19.83 6.40
N MET A 276 -2.54 -18.73 6.96
CA MET A 276 -2.83 -17.50 6.24
C MET A 276 -1.53 -16.79 5.80
N THR A 277 -0.50 -16.83 6.64
CA THR A 277 0.79 -16.14 6.44
C THR A 277 1.83 -16.98 5.70
N LYS A 278 1.61 -18.28 5.51
CA LYS A 278 2.49 -19.17 4.75
C LYS A 278 2.59 -18.71 3.29
N LEU A 279 3.76 -18.19 2.92
CA LEU A 279 4.04 -17.69 1.58
C LEU A 279 4.37 -18.83 0.62
N ASP A 280 3.87 -18.70 -0.60
CA ASP A 280 4.21 -19.54 -1.74
C ASP A 280 4.18 -18.66 -2.99
N ALA A 281 5.25 -18.70 -3.79
CA ALA A 281 5.45 -17.81 -4.93
C ALA A 281 5.20 -16.31 -4.63
N GLY A 282 5.57 -15.86 -3.41
CA GLY A 282 5.41 -14.47 -2.96
C GLY A 282 4.05 -14.13 -2.35
N TYR A 283 3.07 -15.04 -2.38
CA TYR A 283 1.72 -14.82 -1.85
C TYR A 283 1.43 -15.70 -0.64
N GLY A 284 0.95 -15.08 0.44
CA GLY A 284 0.13 -15.75 1.44
C GLY A 284 -1.32 -15.84 0.99
N LYS A 285 -2.20 -16.27 1.90
CA LYS A 285 -3.65 -16.32 1.65
C LYS A 285 -4.26 -14.98 2.05
N GLY A 286 -4.08 -13.99 1.17
CA GLY A 286 -4.51 -12.61 1.38
C GLY A 286 -3.50 -11.74 2.13
N ILE A 287 -2.27 -12.23 2.29
CA ILE A 287 -1.15 -11.51 2.92
C ILE A 287 0.03 -11.51 1.94
N LEU A 288 0.70 -10.36 1.86
CA LEU A 288 1.97 -10.14 1.19
C LEU A 288 3.08 -9.93 2.21
N GLN A 289 4.32 -10.04 1.76
CA GLN A 289 5.51 -9.72 2.54
C GLN A 289 6.31 -8.60 1.87
N PHE A 290 6.56 -7.53 2.61
CA PHE A 290 7.35 -6.38 2.16
C PHE A 290 8.72 -6.37 2.87
N PRO A 291 9.84 -6.42 2.12
CA PRO A 291 11.16 -6.28 2.72
C PRO A 291 11.47 -4.82 3.05
N PHE A 292 12.12 -4.56 4.19
CA PHE A 292 12.73 -3.27 4.53
C PHE A 292 14.03 -3.50 5.32
N GLY A 293 15.17 -3.45 4.65
CA GLY A 293 16.43 -3.95 5.21
C GLY A 293 16.27 -5.43 5.63
N GLU A 294 16.60 -5.75 6.87
CA GLU A 294 16.41 -7.10 7.42
C GLU A 294 14.97 -7.39 7.88
N ARG A 295 14.09 -6.38 7.87
CA ARG A 295 12.70 -6.52 8.32
C ARG A 295 11.84 -7.07 7.20
N LYS A 296 10.87 -7.90 7.58
CA LYS A 296 9.89 -8.50 6.69
C LYS A 296 8.51 -8.17 7.24
N LEU A 297 7.91 -7.11 6.73
CA LEU A 297 6.57 -6.69 7.12
C LEU A 297 5.56 -7.60 6.44
N LEU A 298 4.56 -8.08 7.19
CA LEU A 298 3.43 -8.82 6.67
C LEU A 298 2.22 -7.88 6.58
N GLY A 299 1.45 -7.96 5.51
CA GLY A 299 0.26 -7.14 5.34
C GLY A 299 -0.23 -7.14 3.90
N HIS A 300 -0.67 -5.99 3.39
CA HIS A 300 -1.08 -5.85 1.99
C HIS A 300 -1.01 -4.39 1.55
N ASN A 301 -0.90 -4.15 0.24
CA ASN A 301 -1.10 -2.84 -0.38
C ASN A 301 -2.51 -2.73 -0.98
N GLY A 302 -2.91 -1.56 -1.44
CA GLY A 302 -4.19 -1.37 -2.09
C GLY A 302 -4.17 -0.22 -3.07
N GLY A 303 -4.91 -0.37 -4.15
CA GLY A 303 -5.21 0.69 -5.10
C GLY A 303 -6.67 0.57 -5.54
N ILE A 304 -7.33 1.71 -5.67
CA ILE A 304 -8.67 1.84 -6.23
C ILE A 304 -8.88 3.32 -6.59
N GLU A 305 -9.38 3.61 -7.79
CA GLU A 305 -9.42 4.98 -8.32
C GLU A 305 -8.03 5.65 -8.27
N ALA A 306 -7.91 6.81 -7.59
CA ALA A 306 -6.64 7.43 -7.22
C ALA A 306 -6.32 7.33 -5.71
N PHE A 307 -6.91 6.36 -5.01
CA PHE A 307 -6.44 5.95 -3.69
C PHE A 307 -5.29 4.95 -3.80
N SER A 308 -4.33 5.07 -2.90
CA SER A 308 -3.27 4.08 -2.70
C SER A 308 -3.07 3.85 -1.21
N SER A 309 -2.83 2.61 -0.79
CA SER A 309 -2.71 2.28 0.63
C SER A 309 -1.66 1.20 0.89
N VAL A 310 -1.09 1.24 2.08
CA VAL A 310 -0.18 0.25 2.62
C VAL A 310 -0.60 -0.08 4.04
N LEU A 311 -0.60 -1.36 4.38
CA LEU A 311 -0.67 -1.87 5.73
C LEU A 311 0.44 -2.90 5.91
N GLY A 312 1.29 -2.68 6.91
CA GLY A 312 2.38 -3.60 7.24
C GLY A 312 2.48 -3.80 8.74
N TYR A 313 2.78 -5.02 9.17
CA TYR A 313 3.04 -5.39 10.55
C TYR A 313 4.33 -6.18 10.63
N TYR A 314 5.18 -5.86 11.59
CA TYR A 314 6.41 -6.60 11.87
C TYR A 314 6.29 -7.34 13.21
N PRO A 315 5.98 -8.65 13.21
CA PRO A 315 5.69 -9.39 14.44
C PRO A 315 6.83 -9.41 15.46
N LYS A 316 8.10 -9.37 15.00
CA LYS A 316 9.27 -9.43 15.90
C LYS A 316 9.40 -8.19 16.79
N GLU A 317 8.96 -7.03 16.32
CA GLU A 317 9.01 -5.77 17.07
C GLU A 317 7.61 -5.34 17.56
N ASP A 318 6.56 -6.09 17.21
CA ASP A 318 5.16 -5.77 17.49
C ASP A 318 4.82 -4.32 17.09
N VAL A 319 5.08 -4.00 15.83
CA VAL A 319 4.84 -2.67 15.25
C VAL A 319 4.07 -2.78 13.94
N SER A 320 3.00 -2.01 13.79
CA SER A 320 2.25 -1.86 12.54
C SER A 320 2.26 -0.43 12.03
N PHE A 321 2.25 -0.32 10.71
CA PHE A 321 2.23 0.93 9.97
C PHE A 321 1.07 0.86 8.98
N SER A 322 0.36 1.97 8.83
CA SER A 322 -0.56 2.14 7.74
C SER A 322 -0.46 3.55 7.17
N LEU A 323 -0.37 3.64 5.85
CA LEU A 323 -0.33 4.88 5.08
C LEU A 323 -1.42 4.77 4.02
N ILE A 324 -2.30 5.76 3.93
CA ILE A 324 -3.32 5.82 2.88
C ILE A 324 -3.25 7.19 2.22
N GLN A 325 -3.17 7.19 0.89
CA GLN A 325 -3.18 8.35 0.02
C GLN A 325 -4.50 8.44 -0.73
N ASN A 326 -5.00 9.67 -0.87
CA ASN A 326 -6.13 10.01 -1.75
C ASN A 326 -5.73 11.01 -2.86
N GLY A 327 -4.42 11.15 -3.09
CA GLY A 327 -3.86 11.99 -4.13
C GLY A 327 -2.73 11.26 -4.86
N ASP A 328 -2.89 11.06 -6.17
CA ASP A 328 -1.91 10.47 -7.07
C ASP A 328 -1.05 11.56 -7.73
N ASN A 329 0.20 11.68 -7.26
CA ASN A 329 1.24 12.55 -7.82
C ASN A 329 2.67 12.13 -7.38
N TYR A 330 2.78 11.07 -6.58
CA TYR A 330 4.04 10.56 -6.07
C TYR A 330 3.85 9.12 -5.62
N ASP A 331 4.89 8.31 -5.78
CA ASP A 331 4.83 6.89 -5.50
C ASP A 331 4.66 6.62 -3.99
N THR A 332 3.61 5.87 -3.64
CA THR A 332 3.28 5.53 -2.25
C THR A 332 4.37 4.71 -1.56
N ASN A 333 5.05 3.84 -2.30
CA ASN A 333 6.14 3.05 -1.75
C ASN A 333 7.33 3.95 -1.41
N ASP A 334 7.68 4.94 -2.23
CA ASP A 334 8.74 5.91 -1.91
C ASP A 334 8.43 6.74 -0.65
N VAL A 335 7.18 7.19 -0.49
CA VAL A 335 6.74 7.85 0.76
C VAL A 335 6.89 6.91 1.95
N PHE A 336 6.43 5.67 1.80
CA PHE A 336 6.48 4.68 2.87
C PHE A 336 7.91 4.28 3.26
N ILE A 337 8.81 4.14 2.29
CA ILE A 337 10.24 3.91 2.53
C ILE A 337 10.87 5.08 3.29
N GLY A 338 10.51 6.32 2.97
CA GLY A 338 10.96 7.49 3.72
C GLY A 338 10.49 7.48 5.17
N VAL A 339 9.21 7.14 5.38
CA VAL A 339 8.61 6.94 6.71
C VAL A 339 9.37 5.86 7.49
N LEU A 340 9.57 4.67 6.91
CA LEU A 340 10.27 3.57 7.56
C LEU A 340 11.73 3.91 7.85
N SER A 341 12.43 4.57 6.93
CA SER A 341 13.83 4.97 7.10
C SER A 341 14.00 5.92 8.28
N ILE A 342 13.16 6.94 8.37
CA ILE A 342 13.15 7.84 9.52
C ILE A 342 12.74 7.08 10.79
N TYR A 343 11.72 6.21 10.70
CA TYR A 343 11.21 5.47 11.85
C TYR A 343 12.28 4.54 12.47
N TYR A 344 13.08 3.89 11.64
CA TYR A 344 14.18 3.03 12.07
C TYR A 344 15.51 3.78 12.24
N LYS A 345 15.48 5.12 12.24
CA LYS A 345 16.65 6.00 12.44
C LYS A 345 17.78 5.74 11.45
N LEU A 346 17.44 5.27 10.25
CA LEU A 346 18.39 5.17 9.15
C LEU A 346 18.69 6.58 8.60
N PRO A 347 19.90 6.82 8.06
CA PRO A 347 20.19 8.03 7.33
C PRO A 347 19.16 8.21 6.21
N TYR A 348 18.48 9.35 6.21
CA TYR A 348 17.47 9.67 5.19
C TYR A 348 17.51 11.17 4.90
N ILE A 349 17.67 11.48 3.62
CA ILE A 349 17.64 12.82 3.04
C ILE A 349 16.28 12.95 2.34
N PHE A 350 15.62 14.09 2.52
CA PHE A 350 14.34 14.32 1.83
C PHE A 350 14.59 14.33 0.32
N PRO A 351 13.74 13.65 -0.47
CA PRO A 351 13.92 13.60 -1.91
C PRO A 351 13.80 15.00 -2.50
N ASN A 352 14.55 15.28 -3.55
CA ASN A 352 14.40 16.49 -4.31
C ASN A 352 13.17 16.38 -5.22
N LEU A 353 12.11 17.08 -4.84
CA LEU A 353 10.84 17.06 -5.57
C LEU A 353 10.81 17.99 -6.80
N LYS A 354 11.89 18.74 -7.04
CA LYS A 354 12.01 19.55 -8.27
C LYS A 354 12.34 18.61 -9.43
N THR A 355 11.42 18.50 -10.36
CA THR A 355 11.60 17.73 -11.59
C THR A 355 11.55 18.69 -12.79
N ALA A 356 12.50 18.56 -13.71
CA ALA A 356 12.41 19.19 -15.02
C ALA A 356 11.59 18.29 -15.97
N THR A 357 10.82 18.91 -16.85
CA THR A 357 10.25 18.19 -18.00
C THR A 357 11.33 18.05 -19.05
N VAL A 358 11.62 16.82 -19.45
CA VAL A 358 12.61 16.51 -20.49
C VAL A 358 11.89 15.83 -21.66
N ASP A 359 12.25 16.20 -22.88
CA ASP A 359 11.66 15.61 -24.09
C ASP A 359 11.82 14.08 -24.08
N PRO A 360 10.74 13.28 -24.26
CA PRO A 360 10.83 11.83 -24.33
C PRO A 360 11.83 11.30 -25.37
N ALA A 361 12.00 11.99 -26.50
CA ALA A 361 12.99 11.63 -27.52
C ALA A 361 14.42 11.83 -27.00
N LEU A 362 14.66 12.88 -26.21
CA LEU A 362 15.94 13.10 -25.55
C LEU A 362 16.19 12.03 -24.48
N LEU A 363 15.20 11.69 -23.65
CA LEU A 363 15.33 10.61 -22.68
C LEU A 363 15.67 9.28 -23.37
N LYS A 364 14.96 8.96 -24.45
CA LYS A 364 15.23 7.76 -25.24
C LYS A 364 16.62 7.76 -25.87
N SER A 365 17.14 8.93 -26.24
CA SER A 365 18.52 9.04 -26.74
C SER A 365 19.57 8.61 -25.71
N TYR A 366 19.27 8.66 -24.41
CA TYR A 366 20.16 8.22 -23.34
C TYR A 366 20.15 6.71 -23.09
N GLU A 367 19.28 5.93 -23.75
CA GLU A 367 19.27 4.47 -23.60
C GLU A 367 20.57 3.83 -24.09
N GLY A 368 21.12 2.92 -23.29
CA GLY A 368 22.32 2.17 -23.65
C GLY A 368 23.03 1.59 -22.43
N THR A 369 24.04 0.77 -22.71
CA THR A 369 24.96 0.26 -21.70
C THR A 369 26.19 1.14 -21.64
N TYR A 370 26.57 1.52 -20.43
CA TYR A 370 27.70 2.40 -20.18
C TYR A 370 28.72 1.71 -19.28
N ALA A 371 30.00 1.87 -19.61
CA ALA A 371 31.11 1.30 -18.84
C ALA A 371 32.07 2.40 -18.38
N SER A 372 32.71 2.18 -17.23
CA SER A 372 33.78 3.04 -16.73
C SER A 372 35.12 2.29 -16.81
N PRO A 373 36.20 2.92 -17.29
CA PRO A 373 37.54 2.32 -17.19
C PRO A 373 38.05 2.31 -15.74
N SER A 374 37.47 3.13 -14.85
CA SER A 374 37.93 3.32 -13.47
C SER A 374 37.40 2.25 -12.51
N ILE A 375 36.30 1.57 -12.86
CA ILE A 375 35.68 0.52 -12.06
C ILE A 375 35.08 -0.57 -12.97
N PRO A 376 35.16 -1.86 -12.60
CA PRO A 376 34.59 -2.95 -13.39
C PRO A 376 33.06 -3.04 -13.21
N LEU A 377 32.37 -1.94 -13.49
CA LEU A 377 30.93 -1.80 -13.34
C LEU A 377 30.34 -1.27 -14.64
N LYS A 378 29.27 -1.91 -15.12
CA LYS A 378 28.42 -1.38 -16.18
C LYS A 378 27.12 -0.85 -15.60
N VAL A 379 26.58 0.17 -16.26
CA VAL A 379 25.28 0.75 -15.94
C VAL A 379 24.42 0.73 -17.20
N ASP A 380 23.31 0.02 -17.13
CA ASP A 380 22.28 0.03 -18.16
C ASP A 380 21.31 1.18 -17.89
N ILE A 381 21.09 2.01 -18.91
CA ILE A 381 20.08 3.07 -18.92
C ILE A 381 18.97 2.66 -19.88
N LYS A 382 17.72 2.65 -19.38
CA LYS A 382 16.53 2.33 -20.15
C LYS A 382 15.45 3.37 -19.95
N TYR A 383 14.69 3.66 -21.00
CA TYR A 383 13.51 4.50 -20.92
C TYR A 383 12.28 3.59 -20.75
N THR A 384 11.60 3.71 -19.61
CA THR A 384 10.44 2.87 -19.27
C THR A 384 9.41 3.72 -18.54
N ASP A 385 8.15 3.64 -18.99
CA ASP A 385 7.01 4.35 -18.39
C ASP A 385 7.24 5.85 -18.15
N GLY A 386 7.84 6.53 -19.14
CA GLY A 386 8.08 7.97 -19.05
C GLY A 386 9.32 8.39 -18.24
N LYS A 387 10.09 7.42 -17.71
CA LYS A 387 11.25 7.68 -16.84
C LYS A 387 12.50 7.01 -17.39
N LEU A 388 13.66 7.57 -17.03
CA LEU A 388 14.91 6.85 -17.16
C LEU A 388 15.12 5.95 -15.95
N MET A 389 15.44 4.69 -16.23
CA MET A 389 15.80 3.68 -15.27
C MET A 389 17.29 3.39 -15.41
N ALA A 390 18.02 3.44 -14.31
CA ALA A 390 19.42 3.03 -14.26
C ALA A 390 19.53 1.69 -13.54
N GLN A 391 20.38 0.80 -14.04
CA GLN A 391 20.67 -0.49 -13.43
C GLN A 391 22.17 -0.77 -13.48
N ALA A 392 22.80 -0.82 -12.32
CA ALA A 392 24.19 -1.26 -12.19
C ALA A 392 24.26 -2.80 -12.24
N THR A 393 25.35 -3.36 -12.79
CA THR A 393 25.54 -4.81 -12.87
C THR A 393 25.38 -5.48 -11.50
N GLY A 394 24.48 -6.46 -11.41
CA GLY A 394 24.21 -7.20 -10.17
C GLY A 394 23.32 -6.46 -9.15
N GLN A 395 22.76 -5.30 -9.51
CA GLN A 395 21.87 -4.52 -8.66
C GLN A 395 20.46 -4.41 -9.26
N GLY A 396 19.49 -4.04 -8.43
CA GLY A 396 18.14 -3.69 -8.88
C GLY A 396 18.16 -2.41 -9.71
N SER A 397 17.20 -2.25 -10.62
CA SER A 397 17.01 -0.99 -11.34
C SER A 397 16.38 0.07 -10.42
N PHE A 398 16.68 1.34 -10.69
CA PHE A 398 16.10 2.48 -9.98
C PHE A 398 15.82 3.65 -10.93
N PRO A 399 14.80 4.47 -10.65
CA PRO A 399 14.45 5.61 -11.50
C PRO A 399 15.41 6.78 -11.30
N LEU A 400 15.62 7.56 -12.35
CA LEU A 400 16.36 8.81 -12.36
C LEU A 400 15.41 10.00 -12.46
N ASN A 401 15.48 10.91 -11.49
CA ASN A 401 14.71 12.13 -11.45
C ASN A 401 15.38 13.22 -12.30
N PRO A 402 14.73 13.75 -13.35
CA PRO A 402 15.29 14.80 -14.19
C PRO A 402 15.40 16.12 -13.41
N LEU A 403 16.57 16.72 -13.42
CA LEU A 403 16.84 18.07 -12.90
C LEU A 403 17.00 19.09 -14.03
N SER A 404 17.41 18.64 -15.21
CA SER A 404 17.46 19.36 -16.48
C SER A 404 17.51 18.36 -17.64
N ASP A 405 17.67 18.84 -18.87
CA ASP A 405 17.87 18.00 -20.07
C ASP A 405 19.06 17.04 -19.94
N THR A 406 20.06 17.38 -19.12
CA THR A 406 21.30 16.60 -18.97
C THR A 406 21.55 16.11 -17.55
N GLU A 407 20.96 16.73 -16.53
CA GLU A 407 21.21 16.38 -15.13
C GLU A 407 20.06 15.57 -14.54
N PHE A 408 20.42 14.50 -13.85
CA PHE A 408 19.49 13.58 -13.21
C PHE A 408 19.98 13.22 -11.82
N SER A 409 19.07 12.79 -10.96
CA SER A 409 19.39 12.40 -9.59
C SER A 409 18.65 11.15 -9.15
N PHE A 410 19.27 10.43 -8.21
CA PHE A 410 18.60 9.42 -7.41
C PHE A 410 19.00 9.64 -5.94
N ASP A 411 18.19 10.43 -5.25
CA ASP A 411 18.47 10.91 -3.89
C ASP A 411 18.63 9.80 -2.84
N PRO A 412 17.91 8.66 -2.89
CA PRO A 412 18.09 7.58 -1.91
C PRO A 412 19.53 7.05 -1.82
N ALA A 413 20.29 7.12 -2.92
CA ALA A 413 21.70 6.74 -2.96
C ALA A 413 22.66 7.94 -3.09
N ALA A 414 22.14 9.16 -2.95
CA ALA A 414 22.85 10.43 -3.18
C ALA A 414 23.58 10.46 -4.54
N ILE A 415 22.95 9.87 -5.56
CA ILE A 415 23.50 9.81 -6.92
C ILE A 415 23.08 11.06 -7.68
N LYS A 416 24.05 11.67 -8.38
CA LYS A 416 23.78 12.63 -9.45
C LYS A 416 24.44 12.15 -10.74
N MET A 417 23.71 12.18 -11.83
CA MET A 417 24.18 11.79 -13.16
C MET A 417 24.08 12.99 -14.10
N THR A 418 25.16 13.27 -14.82
CA THR A 418 25.18 14.33 -15.83
C THR A 418 25.49 13.70 -17.18
N PHE A 419 24.46 13.54 -18.02
CA PHE A 419 24.57 12.98 -19.36
C PHE A 419 25.25 13.93 -20.34
N ARG A 420 25.97 13.34 -21.28
CA ARG A 420 26.66 13.96 -22.41
C ARG A 420 26.47 13.07 -23.64
N GLN A 421 26.84 13.57 -24.82
CA GLN A 421 26.58 12.91 -26.10
C GLN A 421 26.97 11.41 -26.15
N ASN A 422 28.08 11.01 -25.53
CA ASN A 422 28.60 9.63 -25.57
C ASN A 422 28.79 8.99 -24.19
N GLY A 423 28.19 9.54 -23.14
CA GLY A 423 28.54 9.12 -21.78
C GLY A 423 27.77 9.86 -20.69
N PHE A 424 28.14 9.62 -19.45
CA PHE A 424 27.70 10.43 -18.32
C PHE A 424 28.76 10.47 -17.22
N THR A 425 28.70 11.49 -16.40
CA THR A 425 29.42 11.54 -15.13
C THR A 425 28.48 11.12 -14.00
N LEU A 426 28.90 10.19 -13.14
CA LEU A 426 28.20 9.81 -11.92
C LEU A 426 28.92 10.38 -10.70
N LYS A 427 28.19 11.12 -9.87
CA LYS A 427 28.67 11.64 -8.58
C LYS A 427 27.96 10.92 -7.43
N GLN A 428 28.74 10.35 -6.52
CA GLN A 428 28.23 9.67 -5.32
C GLN A 428 29.28 9.67 -4.21
N GLY A 429 28.91 10.02 -2.98
CA GLY A 429 29.81 9.94 -1.82
C GLY A 429 31.09 10.79 -1.95
N GLY A 430 31.04 11.90 -2.70
CA GLY A 430 32.20 12.74 -3.00
C GLY A 430 33.07 12.25 -4.16
N MET A 431 32.83 11.04 -4.68
CA MET A 431 33.49 10.52 -5.88
C MET A 431 32.82 11.02 -7.15
N VAL A 432 33.61 11.14 -8.21
CA VAL A 432 33.17 11.49 -9.57
C VAL A 432 33.71 10.42 -10.51
N MET A 433 32.82 9.72 -11.21
CA MET A 433 33.16 8.63 -12.11
C MET A 433 32.64 8.92 -13.51
N GLU A 434 33.46 8.68 -14.52
CA GLU A 434 33.10 8.87 -15.92
C GLU A 434 32.72 7.52 -16.53
N PHE A 435 31.59 7.51 -17.25
CA PHE A 435 31.08 6.37 -17.95
C PHE A 435 30.90 6.71 -19.43
N THR A 436 31.36 5.82 -20.30
CA THR A 436 31.24 5.95 -21.76
C THR A 436 30.27 4.90 -22.28
N ARG A 437 29.44 5.26 -23.24
CA ARG A 437 28.52 4.33 -23.89
C ARG A 437 29.30 3.26 -24.64
N GLU A 438 28.93 2.00 -24.45
CA GLU A 438 29.47 0.90 -25.24
C GLU A 438 28.96 1.00 -26.69
N LYS A 439 29.81 0.60 -27.64
CA LYS A 439 29.49 0.65 -29.07
C LYS A 439 28.48 -0.41 -29.48
#